data_AF-A0A3A8K6I7-F1
#
_entry.id   AF-A0A3A8K6I7-F1
#
_cell.length_a   1.000
_cell.length_b   1.000
_cell.length_c   1.000
_cell.angle_alpha   90.00
_cell.angle_beta   90.00
_cell.angle_gamma   90.00
#
_symmetry.space_group_name_H-M   'P 1'
#
loop_
_entity.id
_entity.type
_entity.pdbx_description
1 polymer ?
#
loop_
_entity_poly.entity_id
_entity_poly.type
_entity_poly.pdbx_seq_one_letter_code
_entity_poly.pdbx_strand_id
1 'polypeptide(L)'
;MGPEPVSVDRSPLPVETPGLEVVGSALLYSHIRSRVMAFALRNSPDAAPWVPGVGRLTRLGADGKEDLIIQEIPVRMLEARLPPGASGQVVLEWHMPKDLEPQALYVLEVWNQEGNRSVRWKGLSL
;
A
#
# COMPACT_ATOMS: atom_id res chain seq x y z
N MET A 1 -4.52 26.63 -13.99
CA MET A 1 -5.27 25.75 -13.08
C MET A 1 -4.24 25.06 -12.21
N GLY A 2 -4.16 25.40 -10.93
CA GLY A 2 -3.29 24.68 -9.98
C GLY A 2 -3.87 23.29 -9.71
N PRO A 3 -3.05 22.31 -9.25
CA PRO A 3 -3.57 21.00 -8.90
C PRO A 3 -4.66 21.15 -7.84
N GLU A 4 -5.72 20.34 -7.95
CA GLU A 4 -6.72 20.27 -6.89
C GLU A 4 -6.01 19.94 -5.57
N PRO A 5 -6.33 20.65 -4.46
CA PRO A 5 -5.64 20.46 -3.20
C PRO A 5 -5.78 19.01 -2.68
N VAL A 6 -6.82 18.31 -3.14
CA VAL A 6 -7.17 16.92 -2.79
C VAL A 6 -7.45 16.13 -4.08
N SER A 7 -6.95 14.90 -4.17
CA SER A 7 -7.39 13.92 -5.19
C SER A 7 -7.68 12.56 -4.57
N VAL A 8 -8.58 11.80 -5.21
CA VAL A 8 -8.90 10.41 -4.85
C VAL A 8 -8.88 9.57 -6.11
N ASP A 9 -7.99 8.58 -6.13
CA ASP A 9 -7.82 7.68 -7.26
C ASP A 9 -8.03 6.22 -6.84
N ARG A 10 -8.58 5.43 -7.76
CA ARG A 10 -8.58 3.98 -7.60
C ARG A 10 -7.18 3.47 -7.94
N SER A 11 -6.60 2.70 -7.02
CA SER A 11 -5.29 2.11 -7.26
C SER A 11 -5.39 1.02 -8.34
N PRO A 12 -4.28 0.75 -9.07
CA PRO A 12 -4.20 -0.41 -9.97
C PRO A 12 -4.47 -1.72 -9.22
N LEU A 13 -4.68 -2.81 -9.97
CA LEU A 13 -4.87 -4.12 -9.35
C LEU A 13 -3.63 -4.52 -8.55
N PRO A 14 -3.81 -5.01 -7.31
CA PRO A 14 -2.71 -5.52 -6.52
C PRO A 14 -2.20 -6.85 -7.07
N VAL A 15 -0.95 -7.15 -6.74
CA VAL A 15 -0.38 -8.50 -6.80
C VAL A 15 -0.33 -9.02 -5.37
N GLU A 16 -1.04 -10.11 -5.08
CA GLU A 16 -1.11 -10.69 -3.74
C GLU A 16 -0.26 -11.95 -3.62
N THR A 17 0.31 -12.14 -2.43
CA THR A 17 0.85 -13.45 -2.05
C THR A 17 -0.28 -14.47 -1.78
N PRO A 18 -0.03 -15.78 -1.97
CA PRO A 18 -1.03 -16.81 -1.73
C PRO A 18 -1.68 -16.71 -0.33
N GLY A 19 -3.00 -16.85 -0.30
CA GLY A 19 -3.79 -16.80 0.92
C GLY A 19 -4.12 -15.39 1.41
N LEU A 20 -3.74 -14.33 0.67
CA LEU A 20 -4.23 -12.97 0.87
C LEU A 20 -5.00 -12.50 -0.35
N GLU A 21 -5.96 -11.62 -0.11
CA GLU A 21 -6.78 -11.04 -1.17
C GLU A 21 -7.24 -9.65 -0.77
N VAL A 22 -7.08 -8.70 -1.68
CA VAL A 22 -7.68 -7.38 -1.54
C VAL A 22 -9.14 -7.47 -1.99
N VAL A 23 -10.05 -7.18 -1.06
CA VAL A 23 -11.48 -7.22 -1.35
C VAL A 23 -11.90 -5.87 -1.94
N GLY A 24 -12.33 -5.89 -3.20
CA GLY A 24 -12.76 -4.68 -3.92
C GLY A 24 -11.59 -3.84 -4.42
N SER A 25 -11.76 -2.52 -4.44
CA SER A 25 -10.72 -1.58 -4.92
C SER A 25 -10.02 -0.92 -3.74
N ALA A 26 -8.69 -0.80 -3.85
CA ALA A 26 -7.94 0.07 -2.98
C ALA A 26 -8.11 1.55 -3.41
N LEU A 27 -8.19 2.42 -2.42
CA LEU A 27 -8.31 3.87 -2.61
C LEU A 27 -7.02 4.55 -2.21
N LEU A 28 -6.53 5.43 -3.07
CA LEU A 28 -5.42 6.32 -2.81
C LEU A 28 -5.95 7.75 -2.70
N TYR A 29 -5.79 8.33 -1.52
CA TYR A 29 -6.09 9.73 -1.26
C TYR A 29 -4.80 10.54 -1.22
N SER A 30 -4.81 11.70 -1.85
CA SER A 30 -3.68 12.62 -1.92
C SER A 30 -4.10 14.01 -1.48
N HIS A 31 -3.36 14.62 -0.54
CA HIS A 31 -3.56 16.02 -0.16
C HIS A 31 -2.20 16.68 0.08
N ILE A 32 -1.84 17.64 -0.75
CA ILE A 32 -0.52 18.30 -0.74
C ILE A 32 0.59 17.23 -0.79
N ARG A 33 1.21 16.89 0.36
CA ARG A 33 2.25 15.84 0.49
C ARG A 33 1.77 14.61 1.26
N SER A 34 0.61 14.66 1.89
CA SER A 34 0.04 13.52 2.60
C SER A 34 -0.58 12.57 1.59
N ARG A 35 -0.31 11.28 1.77
CA ARG A 35 -0.90 10.20 1.00
C ARG A 35 -1.50 9.20 1.97
N VAL A 36 -2.67 8.70 1.63
CA VAL A 36 -3.34 7.65 2.40
C VAL A 36 -3.77 6.57 1.43
N MET A 37 -3.39 5.33 1.73
CA MET A 37 -3.89 4.16 1.03
C MET A 37 -4.79 3.35 1.95
N ALA A 38 -6.02 3.11 1.51
CA ALA A 38 -7.02 2.35 2.26
C ALA A 38 -7.57 1.20 1.41
N PHE A 39 -7.65 0.00 1.99
CA PHE A 39 -8.19 -1.17 1.32
C PHE A 39 -8.70 -2.22 2.32
N ALA A 40 -9.62 -3.06 1.87
CA ALA A 40 -10.05 -4.24 2.63
C ALA A 40 -9.14 -5.42 2.29
N LEU A 41 -8.64 -6.12 3.31
CA LEU A 41 -7.82 -7.32 3.15
C LEU A 41 -8.56 -8.53 3.72
N ARG A 42 -8.61 -9.63 2.97
CA ARG A 42 -9.11 -10.93 3.40
C ARG A 42 -7.95 -11.90 3.59
N ASN A 43 -7.93 -12.56 4.74
CA ASN A 43 -7.03 -13.68 5.01
C ASN A 43 -7.75 -15.00 4.68
N SER A 44 -7.10 -15.88 3.93
CA SER A 44 -7.68 -17.18 3.56
C SER A 44 -8.03 -18.02 4.81
N PRO A 45 -9.11 -18.83 4.77
CA PRO A 45 -9.45 -19.77 5.85
C PRO A 45 -8.34 -20.79 6.17
N ASP A 46 -7.52 -21.13 5.18
CA ASP A 46 -6.46 -22.15 5.32
C ASP A 46 -5.08 -21.54 5.65
N ALA A 47 -5.01 -20.21 5.78
CA ALA A 47 -3.76 -19.50 6.05
C ALA A 47 -3.58 -19.19 7.54
N ALA A 48 -2.33 -19.04 7.99
CA ALA A 48 -2.01 -18.54 9.32
C ALA A 48 -2.59 -17.12 9.55
N PRO A 49 -2.79 -16.69 10.82
CA PRO A 49 -3.20 -15.32 11.11
C PRO A 49 -2.26 -14.30 10.48
N TRP A 50 -2.83 -13.25 9.87
CA TRP A 50 -2.05 -12.17 9.30
C TRP A 50 -1.95 -11.02 10.32
N VAL A 51 -0.74 -10.63 10.70
CA VAL A 51 -0.49 -9.55 11.67
C VAL A 51 0.08 -8.34 10.92
N PRO A 52 -0.46 -7.11 11.11
CA PRO A 52 0.04 -5.91 10.44
C PRO A 52 1.54 -5.71 10.68
N GLY A 53 2.30 -5.57 9.60
CA GLY A 53 3.71 -5.21 9.64
C GLY A 53 3.93 -3.77 9.15
N VAL A 54 4.69 -3.65 8.06
CA VAL A 54 5.04 -2.38 7.43
C VAL A 54 4.67 -2.36 5.95
N GLY A 55 4.27 -1.20 5.46
CA GLY A 55 4.29 -0.88 4.04
C GLY A 55 5.65 -0.32 3.65
N ARG A 56 6.20 -0.76 2.53
CA ARG A 56 7.42 -0.21 1.96
C ARG A 56 7.08 0.54 0.68
N LEU A 57 7.46 1.81 0.62
CA LEU A 57 7.33 2.63 -0.57
C LEU A 57 8.68 2.68 -1.28
N THR A 58 8.72 2.19 -2.51
CA THR A 58 9.91 2.17 -3.35
C THR A 58 9.66 2.97 -4.62
N ARG A 59 10.58 3.85 -4.98
CA ARG A 59 10.56 4.56 -6.26
C ARG A 59 11.07 3.63 -7.36
N LEU A 60 10.39 3.68 -8.51
CA LEU A 60 10.86 3.03 -9.73
C LEU A 60 11.80 3.96 -10.49
N GLY A 61 12.92 3.43 -10.98
CA GLY A 61 13.80 4.09 -11.92
C GLY A 61 13.18 4.19 -13.32
N ALA A 62 13.84 4.92 -14.22
CA ALA A 62 13.37 5.13 -15.60
C ALA A 62 13.25 3.82 -16.40
N ASP A 63 13.96 2.75 -16.00
CA ASP A 63 13.86 1.41 -16.59
C ASP A 63 12.72 0.56 -15.99
N GLY A 64 11.92 1.14 -15.08
CA GLY A 64 10.80 0.48 -14.42
C GLY A 64 11.19 -0.53 -13.34
N LYS A 65 12.48 -0.59 -12.97
CA LYS A 65 12.98 -1.39 -11.84
C LYS A 65 12.94 -0.58 -10.55
N GLU A 66 12.92 -1.29 -9.44
CA GLU A 66 13.05 -0.67 -8.12
C GLU A 66 14.43 -0.05 -7.97
N ASP A 67 14.46 1.23 -7.64
CA ASP A 67 15.68 2.03 -7.55
C ASP A 67 15.98 2.40 -6.09
N LEU A 68 15.02 3.05 -5.42
CA LEU A 68 15.24 3.62 -4.09
C LEU A 68 14.06 3.36 -3.16
N ILE A 69 14.34 2.78 -1.99
CA ILE A 69 13.36 2.73 -0.89
C ILE A 69 13.23 4.14 -0.33
N ILE A 70 12.03 4.70 -0.42
CA ILE A 70 11.73 6.06 0.04
C ILE A 70 11.44 6.06 1.54
N GLN A 71 10.68 5.07 2.01
CA GLN A 71 10.23 5.00 3.40
C GLN A 71 9.57 3.66 3.73
N GLU A 72 9.53 3.36 5.02
CA GLU A 72 8.67 2.35 5.62
C GLU A 72 7.53 3.03 6.37
N ILE A 73 6.33 2.48 6.24
CA ILE A 73 5.07 3.08 6.66
C ILE A 73 4.38 2.08 7.59
N PRO A 74 4.03 2.45 8.83
CA PRO A 74 3.29 1.56 9.71
C PRO A 74 1.95 1.17 9.09
N VAL A 75 1.65 -0.13 9.09
CA VAL A 75 0.33 -0.60 8.68
C VAL A 75 -0.63 -0.45 9.84
N ARG A 76 -1.75 0.26 9.63
CA ARG A 76 -2.78 0.47 10.64
C ARG A 76 -4.01 -0.35 10.30
N MET A 77 -4.55 -0.98 11.33
CA MET A 77 -5.81 -1.72 11.31
C MET A 77 -6.53 -1.48 12.64
N LEU A 78 -7.85 -1.63 12.64
CA LEU A 78 -8.62 -1.64 13.89
C LEU A 78 -8.35 -2.94 14.66
N GLU A 79 -8.30 -4.06 13.93
CA GLU A 79 -7.98 -5.37 14.47
C GLU A 79 -6.46 -5.53 14.65
N ALA A 80 -6.04 -6.12 15.77
CA ALA A 80 -4.62 -6.40 16.00
C ALA A 80 -4.03 -7.45 15.03
N ARG A 81 -4.89 -8.28 14.43
CA ARG A 81 -4.55 -9.31 13.43
C ARG A 81 -5.81 -9.75 12.70
N LEU A 82 -5.65 -10.33 11.52
CA LEU A 82 -6.70 -11.02 10.78
C LEU A 82 -6.60 -12.54 11.01
N PRO A 83 -7.54 -13.14 11.75
CA PRO A 83 -7.66 -14.60 11.83
C PRO A 83 -7.88 -15.24 10.44
N PRO A 84 -7.71 -16.57 10.33
CA PRO A 84 -8.05 -17.29 9.10
C PRO A 84 -9.52 -17.04 8.72
N GLY A 85 -9.77 -16.71 7.45
CA GLY A 85 -11.11 -16.43 6.90
C GLY A 85 -11.66 -15.03 7.20
N ALA A 86 -10.98 -14.23 8.03
CA ALA A 86 -11.44 -12.90 8.39
C ALA A 86 -11.07 -11.84 7.34
N SER A 87 -11.78 -10.72 7.37
CA SER A 87 -11.45 -9.52 6.61
C SER A 87 -11.37 -8.31 7.53
N GLY A 88 -10.55 -7.32 7.17
CA GLY A 88 -10.44 -6.07 7.91
C GLY A 88 -9.93 -4.93 7.03
N GLN A 89 -10.08 -3.70 7.53
CA GLN A 89 -9.64 -2.50 6.84
C GLN A 89 -8.18 -2.19 7.17
N VAL A 90 -7.39 -2.00 6.13
CA VAL A 90 -5.97 -1.64 6.21
C VAL A 90 -5.82 -0.20 5.75
N VAL A 91 -5.10 0.60 6.54
CA VAL A 91 -4.79 1.99 6.23
C VAL A 91 -3.29 2.23 6.38
N LEU A 92 -2.70 2.84 5.37
CA LEU A 92 -1.33 3.37 5.41
C LEU A 92 -1.40 4.86 5.17
N GLU A 93 -0.72 5.64 6.01
CA GLU A 93 -0.62 7.09 5.88
C GLU A 93 0.85 7.49 5.89
N TRP A 94 1.24 8.33 4.94
CA TRP A 94 2.60 8.81 4.83
C TRP A 94 2.71 10.20 4.24
N HIS A 95 3.91 10.78 4.36
CA HIS A 95 4.22 12.10 3.83
C HIS A 95 5.32 11.98 2.77
N MET A 96 5.03 12.48 1.58
CA MET A 96 5.97 12.50 0.47
C MET A 96 7.15 13.47 0.75
N PRO A 97 8.40 13.05 0.49
CA PRO A 97 9.57 13.93 0.56
C PRO A 97 9.43 15.22 -0.26
N LYS A 98 10.23 16.24 0.07
CA LYS A 98 10.12 17.55 -0.59
C LYS A 98 10.62 17.54 -2.03
N ASP A 99 11.64 16.71 -2.29
CA ASP A 99 12.47 16.76 -3.50
C ASP A 99 12.16 15.58 -4.43
N LEU A 100 10.88 15.22 -4.55
CA LEU A 100 10.46 14.14 -5.42
C LEU A 100 10.53 14.53 -6.89
N GLU A 101 10.99 13.60 -7.71
CA GLU A 101 11.00 13.73 -9.15
C GLU A 101 9.56 13.79 -9.68
N PRO A 102 9.20 14.81 -10.48
CA PRO A 102 7.91 14.87 -11.14
C PRO A 102 7.70 13.62 -12.02
N GLN A 103 6.50 13.05 -11.99
CA GLN A 103 6.11 11.87 -12.79
C GLN A 103 6.81 10.55 -12.41
N ALA A 104 7.55 10.50 -11.30
CA ALA A 104 8.05 9.24 -10.78
C ALA A 104 6.90 8.27 -10.48
N LEU A 105 7.16 6.98 -10.74
CA LEU A 105 6.25 5.90 -10.40
C LEU A 105 6.76 5.17 -9.17
N TYR A 106 5.82 4.65 -8.37
CA TYR A 106 6.14 4.01 -7.11
C TYR A 106 5.57 2.59 -7.05
N VAL A 107 6.20 1.80 -6.19
CA VAL A 107 5.69 0.53 -5.68
C VAL A 107 5.34 0.72 -4.22
N LEU A 108 4.12 0.36 -3.84
CA LEU A 108 3.77 0.15 -2.44
C LEU A 108 3.61 -1.35 -2.20
N GLU A 109 4.37 -1.88 -1.26
CA GLU A 109 4.29 -3.28 -0.85
C GLU A 109 4.01 -3.38 0.63
N VAL A 110 2.89 -4.00 1.01
CA VAL A 110 2.40 -4.08 2.37
C VAL A 110 2.63 -5.48 2.91
N TRP A 111 3.47 -5.60 3.93
CA TRP A 111 3.89 -6.87 4.52
C TRP A 111 3.20 -7.14 5.85
N ASN A 112 3.01 -8.43 6.16
CA ASN A 112 2.80 -8.82 7.55
C ASN A 112 4.05 -8.61 8.40
N GLN A 113 3.89 -8.70 9.72
CA GLN A 113 4.98 -8.56 10.69
C GLN A 113 6.15 -9.54 10.45
N GLU A 114 5.87 -10.74 9.93
CA GLU A 114 6.87 -11.77 9.66
C GLU A 114 7.62 -11.56 8.33
N GLY A 115 7.14 -10.65 7.46
CA GLY A 115 7.76 -10.36 6.18
C GLY A 115 7.67 -11.50 5.15
N ASN A 116 6.72 -12.41 5.30
CA ASN A 116 6.56 -13.58 4.42
C ASN A 116 5.30 -13.53 3.53
N ARG A 117 4.38 -12.60 3.80
CA ARG A 117 3.13 -12.43 3.07
C ARG A 117 2.85 -10.95 2.83
N SER A 118 2.54 -10.62 1.59
CA SER A 118 2.33 -9.23 1.17
C SER A 118 1.23 -9.05 0.14
N VAL A 119 0.88 -7.78 -0.04
CA VAL A 119 0.09 -7.24 -1.13
C VAL A 119 0.85 -6.07 -1.75
N ARG A 120 0.91 -6.02 -3.08
CA ARG A 120 1.78 -5.10 -3.80
C ARG A 120 1.05 -4.34 -4.90
N TRP A 121 1.23 -3.02 -4.94
CA TRP A 121 0.80 -2.16 -6.03
C TRP A 121 2.01 -1.60 -6.75
N LYS A 122 2.08 -1.76 -8.07
CA LYS A 122 3.14 -1.20 -8.92
C LYS A 122 2.58 -0.11 -9.82
N GLY A 123 3.38 0.93 -10.05
CA GLY A 123 3.02 2.00 -10.98
C GLY A 123 2.10 3.06 -10.36
N LEU A 124 2.18 3.26 -9.04
CA LEU A 124 1.46 4.34 -8.38
C LEU A 124 2.06 5.69 -8.80
N SER A 125 1.21 6.61 -9.23
CA SER A 125 1.57 8.03 -9.40
C SER A 125 1.17 8.76 -8.13
N LEU A 126 2.15 9.30 -7.41
CA LEU A 126 1.99 9.88 -6.08
C LEU A 126 2.46 11.32 -6.05
#